data_AF-A0A3D2NF76-F1
#
_entry.id   AF-A0A3D2NF76-F1
#
_cell.length_a   1.000
_cell.length_b   1.000
_cell.length_c   1.000
_cell.angle_alpha   90.00
_cell.angle_beta   90.00
_cell.angle_gamma   90.00
#
_symmetry.space_group_name_H-M   'P 1'
#
loop_
_entity.id
_entity.type
_entity.pdbx_description
1 polymer ?
#
loop_
_entity_poly.entity_id
_entity_poly.type
_entity_poly.pdbx_seq_one_letter_code
_entity_poly.pdbx_strand_id
1 'polypeptide(L)'
;MPRLKRVKPGTDVGYRRLGAGTGFRYVDADGDPLPRREADRVRALVIPPAWQDVWICSDPYGHIQATGVDDAGRVQYMYHPQWTAGRDRGKYARALALAEALPRARGRVTTSLRRDDIDQERVLAAAFRLLDQAAPRVGAERYLVKHGSRGLTTLLRRDALVDGSTVALRFPGKSGQRQEMEIDDIDLATAVQLLVAGRPSSPLLAYRRGRRRVALSGRDVNVYVRSMTGGAFTAKDFRTLRGTILAADALARIGPVD
;
A
#
# COMPACT_ATOMS: atom_id res chain seq x y z
N MET A 1 2.82 -5.89 31.67
CA MET A 1 3.06 -6.78 30.52
C MET A 1 4.37 -6.39 29.84
N PRO A 2 5.23 -7.34 29.44
CA PRO A 2 6.49 -7.06 28.75
C PRO A 2 6.27 -6.31 27.43
N ARG A 3 7.14 -5.34 27.15
CA ARG A 3 7.09 -4.49 25.94
C ARG A 3 7.68 -5.21 24.75
N LEU A 4 7.02 -5.13 23.59
CA LEU A 4 7.54 -5.70 22.35
C LEU A 4 8.87 -5.09 21.94
N LYS A 5 9.77 -5.91 21.40
CA LYS A 5 11.09 -5.51 20.90
C LYS A 5 11.08 -5.44 19.37
N ARG A 6 11.77 -4.42 18.83
CA ARG A 6 12.05 -4.38 17.40
C ARG A 6 13.19 -5.35 17.08
N VAL A 7 12.98 -6.18 16.06
CA VAL A 7 13.94 -7.18 15.58
C VAL A 7 14.12 -7.07 14.07
N LYS A 8 15.29 -7.43 13.55
CA LYS A 8 15.65 -7.42 12.13
C LYS A 8 15.89 -8.85 11.67
N PRO A 9 14.94 -9.47 10.95
CA PRO A 9 15.12 -10.82 10.38
C PRO A 9 16.39 -10.90 9.54
N GLY A 10 17.14 -11.99 9.70
CA GLY A 10 18.41 -12.21 8.99
C GLY A 10 19.61 -11.40 9.49
N THR A 11 19.41 -10.50 10.46
CA THR A 11 20.51 -9.82 11.18
C THR A 11 20.54 -10.22 12.64
N ASP A 12 19.36 -10.21 13.29
CA ASP A 12 19.25 -10.66 14.67
C ASP A 12 19.25 -12.19 14.76
N VAL A 13 19.83 -12.70 15.83
CA VAL A 13 19.90 -14.13 16.12
C VAL A 13 18.49 -14.71 16.19
N GLY A 14 18.28 -15.81 15.46
CA GLY A 14 17.02 -16.52 15.40
C GLY A 14 17.21 -18.00 15.13
N TYR A 15 16.12 -18.74 15.22
CA TYR A 15 16.05 -20.15 14.91
C TYR A 15 15.77 -20.35 13.42
N ARG A 16 16.08 -21.55 12.93
CA ARG A 16 15.86 -21.95 11.54
C ARG A 16 14.93 -23.16 11.48
N ARG A 17 14.19 -23.26 10.39
CA ARG A 17 13.42 -24.47 10.05
C ARG A 17 14.14 -25.24 8.95
N LEU A 18 14.38 -26.52 9.20
CA LEU A 18 14.96 -27.45 8.24
C LEU A 18 13.93 -28.52 7.90
N GLY A 19 13.93 -29.00 6.64
CA GLY A 19 13.13 -30.15 6.24
C GLY A 19 13.65 -31.44 6.91
N ALA A 20 12.73 -32.31 7.34
CA ALA A 20 13.06 -33.57 7.99
C ALA A 20 12.08 -34.66 7.54
N GLY A 21 12.32 -35.25 6.36
CA GLY A 21 11.45 -36.27 5.78
C GLY A 21 10.02 -35.76 5.58
N THR A 22 9.07 -36.30 6.33
CA THR A 22 7.65 -35.90 6.32
C THR A 22 7.32 -34.69 7.19
N GLY A 23 8.30 -34.09 7.88
CA GLY A 23 8.09 -32.98 8.79
C GLY A 23 9.22 -31.94 8.78
N PHE A 24 9.29 -31.17 9.87
CA PHE A 24 10.26 -30.11 10.04
C PHE A 24 11.04 -30.27 11.35
N ARG A 25 12.34 -29.95 11.30
CA ARG A 25 13.20 -29.78 12.48
C ARG A 25 13.46 -28.29 12.70
N TYR A 26 13.46 -27.88 13.97
CA TYR A 26 13.82 -26.52 14.36
C TYR A 26 15.17 -26.54 15.07
N VAL A 27 16.05 -25.65 14.66
CA VAL A 27 17.42 -25.55 15.17
C VAL A 27 17.77 -24.12 15.53
N ASP A 28 18.74 -23.94 16.41
CA ASP A 28 19.26 -22.61 16.74
C ASP A 28 20.24 -22.08 15.68
N ALA A 29 20.98 -21.03 16.04
CA ALA A 29 21.96 -20.39 15.17
C ALA A 29 23.12 -21.34 14.82
N ASP A 30 23.53 -22.17 15.77
CA ASP A 30 24.66 -23.11 15.65
C ASP A 30 24.23 -24.42 14.95
N GLY A 31 22.93 -24.69 14.88
CA GLY A 31 22.35 -25.86 14.23
C GLY A 31 21.90 -26.95 15.21
N ASP A 32 21.98 -26.67 16.51
CA ASP A 32 21.57 -27.59 17.55
C ASP A 32 20.05 -27.63 17.69
N PRO A 33 19.48 -28.80 18.05
CA PRO A 33 18.05 -28.91 18.26
C PRO A 33 17.58 -28.00 19.41
N LEU A 34 16.48 -27.27 19.16
CA LEU A 34 15.92 -26.38 20.17
C LEU A 34 15.46 -27.14 21.42
N PRO A 35 15.59 -26.55 22.62
CA PRO A 35 14.99 -27.12 23.81
C PRO A 35 13.46 -27.16 23.68
N ARG A 36 12.82 -28.07 24.44
CA ARG A 36 11.39 -28.42 24.26
C ARG A 36 10.47 -27.20 24.31
N ARG A 37 10.71 -26.27 25.24
CA ARG A 37 9.90 -25.08 25.44
C ARG A 37 9.93 -24.16 24.21
N GLU A 38 11.11 -23.95 23.64
CA GLU A 38 11.34 -23.14 22.45
C GLU A 38 10.70 -23.82 21.24
N ALA A 39 10.89 -25.14 21.08
CA ALA A 39 10.30 -25.92 20.00
C ALA A 39 8.76 -25.87 20.02
N ASP A 40 8.14 -25.99 21.19
CA ASP A 40 6.68 -25.91 21.34
C ASP A 40 6.14 -24.52 20.99
N ARG A 41 6.84 -23.45 21.40
CA ARG A 41 6.50 -22.09 20.98
C ARG A 41 6.57 -21.95 19.46
N VAL A 42 7.63 -22.45 18.83
CA VAL A 42 7.80 -22.36 17.39
C VAL A 42 6.70 -23.12 16.65
N ARG A 43 6.29 -24.31 17.11
CA ARG A 43 5.16 -25.05 16.53
C ARG A 43 3.85 -24.28 16.65
N ALA A 44 3.62 -23.62 17.77
CA ALA A 44 2.41 -22.80 18.00
C ALA A 44 2.31 -21.57 17.06
N LEU A 45 3.40 -21.16 16.39
CA LEU A 45 3.35 -20.12 15.37
C LEU A 45 2.62 -20.58 14.09
N VAL A 46 2.51 -21.90 13.85
CA VAL A 46 1.86 -22.47 12.65
C VAL A 46 2.44 -21.85 11.37
N ILE A 47 3.77 -21.89 11.23
CA ILE A 47 4.47 -21.35 10.06
C ILE A 47 4.08 -22.20 8.84
N PRO A 48 3.54 -21.60 7.75
CA PRO A 48 3.09 -22.35 6.59
C PRO A 48 4.15 -23.33 6.06
N PRO A 49 3.80 -24.59 5.76
CA PRO A 49 4.78 -25.61 5.36
C PRO A 49 5.50 -25.27 4.06
N ALA A 50 4.83 -24.56 3.14
CA ALA A 50 5.40 -24.14 1.85
C ALA A 50 6.51 -23.07 1.96
N TRP A 51 6.67 -22.41 3.13
CA TRP A 51 7.70 -21.38 3.26
C TRP A 51 9.11 -21.98 3.27
N GLN A 52 9.98 -21.42 2.44
CA GLN A 52 11.41 -21.71 2.39
C GLN A 52 12.21 -20.65 3.16
N ASP A 53 13.50 -20.88 3.39
CA ASP A 53 14.41 -19.94 4.06
C ASP A 53 13.82 -19.31 5.35
N VAL A 54 13.24 -20.16 6.19
CA VAL A 54 12.51 -19.70 7.36
C VAL A 54 13.44 -19.28 8.48
N TRP A 55 13.31 -18.02 8.90
CA TRP A 55 13.92 -17.45 10.10
C TRP A 55 12.83 -17.24 11.16
N ILE A 56 13.14 -17.55 12.41
CA ILE A 56 12.19 -17.51 13.52
C ILE A 56 12.84 -16.75 14.67
N CYS A 57 12.15 -15.74 15.19
CA CYS A 57 12.71 -14.92 16.27
C CYS A 57 12.87 -15.75 17.55
N SER A 58 14.05 -15.70 18.15
CA SER A 58 14.37 -16.38 19.42
C SER A 58 13.61 -15.77 20.61
N ASP A 59 13.36 -14.45 20.58
CA ASP A 59 12.61 -13.74 21.62
C ASP A 59 11.09 -13.82 21.38
N PRO A 60 10.29 -14.37 22.32
CA PRO A 60 8.83 -14.41 22.19
C PRO A 60 8.18 -13.02 22.09
N TYR A 61 8.87 -11.95 22.48
CA TYR A 61 8.38 -10.57 22.42
C TYR A 61 8.94 -9.77 21.24
N GLY A 62 9.65 -10.43 20.31
CA GLY A 62 10.03 -9.84 19.03
C GLY A 62 8.79 -9.49 18.19
N HIS A 63 8.69 -8.26 17.68
CA HIS A 63 7.51 -7.84 16.93
C HIS A 63 7.29 -8.65 15.63
N ILE A 64 8.36 -9.18 15.04
CA ILE A 64 8.32 -10.20 13.98
C ILE A 64 8.67 -11.52 14.64
N GLN A 65 7.78 -12.51 14.52
CA GLN A 65 7.97 -13.84 15.09
C GLN A 65 8.61 -14.80 14.10
N ALA A 66 8.31 -14.68 12.80
CA ALA A 66 8.97 -15.48 11.76
C ALA A 66 8.96 -14.76 10.41
N THR A 67 9.89 -15.15 9.54
CA THR A 67 9.88 -14.82 8.11
C THR A 67 10.17 -16.07 7.29
N GLY A 68 9.75 -16.08 6.03
CA GLY A 68 10.08 -17.14 5.08
C GLY A 68 9.71 -16.75 3.66
N VAL A 69 10.20 -17.45 2.67
CA VAL A 69 9.95 -17.21 1.25
C VAL A 69 8.79 -18.10 0.79
N ASP A 70 7.73 -17.52 0.22
CA ASP A 70 6.62 -18.30 -0.34
C ASP A 70 6.94 -18.89 -1.73
N ASP A 71 6.04 -19.74 -2.25
CA ASP A 71 6.17 -20.37 -3.58
C ASP A 71 6.29 -19.36 -4.74
N ALA A 72 5.89 -18.11 -4.52
CA ALA A 72 6.02 -17.04 -5.50
C ALA A 72 7.36 -16.28 -5.37
N GLY A 73 8.27 -16.74 -4.51
CA GLY A 73 9.58 -16.14 -4.24
C GLY A 73 9.51 -14.85 -3.40
N ARG A 74 8.45 -14.65 -2.61
CA ARG A 74 8.25 -13.42 -1.81
C ARG A 74 8.51 -13.69 -0.33
N VAL A 75 9.32 -12.85 0.30
CA VAL A 75 9.49 -12.86 1.75
C VAL A 75 8.17 -12.49 2.44
N GLN A 76 7.64 -13.43 3.20
CA GLN A 76 6.51 -13.31 4.10
C GLN A 76 6.97 -13.05 5.52
N TYR A 77 6.08 -12.45 6.31
CA TYR A 77 6.32 -12.06 7.69
C TYR A 77 5.16 -12.54 8.55
N MET A 78 5.47 -13.12 9.69
CA MET A 78 4.55 -13.41 10.77
C MET A 78 4.86 -12.47 11.94
N TYR A 79 3.87 -11.70 12.38
CA TYR A 79 4.04 -10.70 13.44
C TYR A 79 3.48 -11.21 14.77
N HIS A 80 4.02 -10.71 15.87
CA HIS A 80 3.45 -10.94 17.20
C HIS A 80 2.01 -10.37 17.27
N PRO A 81 1.02 -11.06 17.87
CA PRO A 81 -0.38 -10.60 17.89
C PRO A 81 -0.56 -9.19 18.44
N GLN A 82 0.14 -8.84 19.52
CA GLN A 82 0.11 -7.49 20.10
C GLN A 82 0.67 -6.40 19.15
N TRP A 83 1.59 -6.74 18.26
CA TRP A 83 2.12 -5.80 17.26
C TRP A 83 1.04 -5.44 16.24
N THR A 84 0.31 -6.46 15.77
CA THR A 84 -0.80 -6.29 14.84
C THR A 84 -1.91 -5.43 15.46
N ALA A 85 -2.33 -5.75 16.68
CA ALA A 85 -3.35 -4.98 17.41
C ALA A 85 -2.93 -3.51 17.64
N GLY A 86 -1.68 -3.26 18.02
CA GLY A 86 -1.15 -1.90 18.17
C GLY A 86 -1.11 -1.11 16.86
N ARG A 87 -0.66 -1.76 15.76
CA ARG A 87 -0.65 -1.16 14.42
C ARG A 87 -2.07 -0.85 13.92
N ASP A 88 -3.04 -1.68 14.28
CA ASP A 88 -4.44 -1.47 13.93
C ASP A 88 -5.08 -0.31 14.70
N ARG A 89 -4.74 -0.08 15.96
CA ARG A 89 -5.15 1.18 16.63
C ARG A 89 -4.49 2.39 15.99
N GLY A 90 -3.20 2.29 15.68
CA GLY A 90 -2.44 3.36 15.03
C GLY A 90 -2.97 3.73 13.64
N LYS A 91 -3.45 2.78 12.83
CA LYS A 91 -3.97 3.08 11.48
C LYS A 91 -5.26 3.91 11.51
N TYR A 92 -6.17 3.65 12.46
CA TYR A 92 -7.44 4.40 12.53
C TYR A 92 -7.22 5.81 13.08
N ALA A 93 -6.37 5.96 14.10
CA ALA A 93 -5.95 7.28 14.57
C ALA A 93 -5.29 8.11 13.44
N ARG A 94 -4.47 7.47 12.61
CA ARG A 94 -3.88 8.12 11.42
C ARG A 94 -4.93 8.48 10.36
N ALA A 95 -5.96 7.66 10.16
CA ALA A 95 -7.03 7.98 9.23
C ALA A 95 -7.83 9.22 9.68
N LEU A 96 -8.09 9.35 10.98
CA LEU A 96 -8.74 10.53 11.56
C LEU A 96 -7.86 11.78 11.40
N ALA A 97 -6.59 11.71 11.77
CA ALA A 97 -5.65 12.82 11.59
C ALA A 97 -5.48 13.22 10.11
N LEU A 98 -5.56 12.26 9.17
CA LEU A 98 -5.60 12.57 7.75
C LEU A 98 -6.88 13.35 7.40
N ALA A 99 -8.04 12.91 7.88
CA ALA A 99 -9.32 13.59 7.63
C ALA A 99 -9.30 15.05 8.10
N GLU A 100 -8.71 15.34 9.26
CA GLU A 100 -8.52 16.71 9.77
C GLU A 100 -7.62 17.57 8.88
N ALA A 101 -6.59 16.97 8.26
CA ALA A 101 -5.66 17.69 7.38
C ALA A 101 -6.22 17.93 5.96
N LEU A 102 -7.20 17.14 5.52
CA LEU A 102 -7.68 17.14 4.14
C LEU A 102 -8.33 18.45 3.68
N PRO A 103 -9.13 19.19 4.47
CA PRO A 103 -9.73 20.44 4.00
C PRO A 103 -8.70 21.45 3.47
N ARG A 104 -7.63 21.70 4.25
CA ARG A 104 -6.53 22.58 3.82
C ARG A 104 -5.75 22.01 2.64
N ALA A 105 -5.47 20.70 2.66
CA ALA A 105 -4.74 20.04 1.58
C ALA A 105 -5.52 20.10 0.25
N ARG A 106 -6.84 19.88 0.28
CA ARG A 106 -7.73 19.94 -0.89
C ARG A 106 -7.72 21.31 -1.54
N GLY A 107 -7.79 22.39 -0.75
CA GLY A 107 -7.68 23.76 -1.26
C GLY A 107 -6.39 24.00 -2.02
N ARG A 108 -5.24 23.61 -1.44
CA ARG A 108 -3.92 23.72 -2.09
C ARG A 108 -3.82 22.90 -3.37
N VAL A 109 -4.34 21.67 -3.33
CA VAL A 109 -4.34 20.76 -4.49
C VAL A 109 -5.22 21.28 -5.62
N THR A 110 -6.37 21.90 -5.32
CA THR A 110 -7.20 22.58 -6.33
C THR A 110 -6.41 23.69 -7.01
N THR A 111 -5.70 24.53 -6.25
CA THR A 111 -4.83 25.57 -6.84
C THR A 111 -3.77 24.97 -7.75
N SER A 112 -3.13 23.87 -7.34
CA SER A 112 -2.13 23.18 -8.18
C SER A 112 -2.74 22.52 -9.43
N LEU A 113 -3.98 22.03 -9.37
CA LEU A 113 -4.71 21.49 -10.54
C LEU A 113 -5.02 22.56 -11.60
N ARG A 114 -5.23 23.80 -11.16
CA ARG A 114 -5.59 24.95 -12.01
C ARG A 114 -4.40 25.68 -12.63
N ARG A 115 -3.17 25.20 -12.42
CA ARG A 115 -1.97 25.73 -13.08
C ARG A 115 -2.08 25.57 -14.60
N ASP A 116 -1.57 26.54 -15.36
CA ASP A 116 -1.63 26.50 -16.82
C ASP A 116 -0.76 25.37 -17.41
N ASP A 117 0.47 25.24 -16.92
CA ASP A 117 1.42 24.25 -17.40
C ASP A 117 1.11 22.83 -16.91
N ILE A 118 1.34 21.84 -17.78
CA ILE A 118 1.36 20.41 -17.41
C ILE A 118 2.74 20.06 -16.84
N ASP A 119 3.08 20.72 -15.73
CA ASP A 119 4.31 20.52 -15.00
C ASP A 119 4.19 19.40 -13.95
N GLN A 120 5.28 19.14 -13.23
CA GLN A 120 5.30 18.08 -12.21
C GLN A 120 4.25 18.34 -11.11
N GLU A 121 4.05 19.59 -10.73
CA GLU A 121 3.13 20.00 -9.66
C GLU A 121 1.68 19.66 -10.03
N ARG A 122 1.24 20.01 -11.24
CA ARG A 122 -0.12 19.72 -11.72
C ARG A 122 -0.40 18.23 -11.81
N VAL A 123 0.56 17.44 -12.28
CA VAL A 123 0.42 15.96 -12.35
C VAL A 123 0.40 15.33 -10.96
N LEU A 124 1.20 15.85 -10.01
CA LEU A 124 1.15 15.40 -8.61
C LEU A 124 -0.17 15.77 -7.94
N ALA A 125 -0.73 16.95 -8.24
CA ALA A 125 -2.03 17.37 -7.76
C ALA A 125 -3.16 16.45 -8.28
N ALA A 126 -3.12 16.06 -9.55
CA ALA A 126 -4.04 15.06 -10.11
C ALA A 126 -3.89 13.70 -9.39
N ALA A 127 -2.65 13.25 -9.15
CA ALA A 127 -2.39 12.02 -8.40
C ALA A 127 -2.96 12.08 -6.98
N PHE A 128 -2.79 13.21 -6.27
CA PHE A 128 -3.36 13.43 -4.95
C PHE A 128 -4.89 13.39 -4.98
N ARG A 129 -5.51 14.11 -5.92
CA ARG A 129 -6.98 14.17 -6.02
C ARG A 129 -7.59 12.80 -6.32
N LEU A 130 -6.95 12.00 -7.17
CA LEU A 130 -7.31 10.59 -7.40
C LEU A 130 -7.20 9.74 -6.11
N LEU A 131 -6.18 9.95 -5.28
CA LEU A 131 -6.06 9.27 -3.99
C LEU A 131 -7.16 9.67 -3.01
N ASP A 132 -7.46 10.97 -2.93
CA ASP A 132 -8.50 11.52 -2.06
C ASP A 132 -9.89 10.98 -2.43
N GLN A 133 -10.24 11.04 -3.72
CA GLN A 133 -11.58 10.74 -4.19
C GLN A 133 -11.82 9.25 -4.46
N ALA A 134 -10.81 8.48 -4.87
CA ALA A 134 -10.98 7.08 -5.27
C ALA A 134 -10.07 6.09 -4.52
N ALA A 135 -9.00 6.57 -3.89
CA ALA A 135 -8.01 5.77 -3.16
C ALA A 135 -7.49 4.51 -3.91
N PRO A 136 -7.10 4.61 -5.21
CA PRO A 136 -6.44 3.50 -5.88
C PRO A 136 -5.16 3.12 -5.13
N ARG A 137 -4.73 1.86 -5.25
CA ARG A 137 -3.38 1.49 -4.80
C ARG A 137 -2.38 2.25 -5.64
N VAL A 138 -1.33 2.80 -5.03
CA VAL A 138 -0.29 3.54 -5.78
C VAL A 138 0.30 2.70 -6.90
N GLY A 139 0.46 1.40 -6.67
CA GLY A 139 1.26 0.54 -7.55
C GLY A 139 2.75 0.72 -7.29
N ALA A 140 3.54 -0.28 -7.63
CA ALA A 140 4.99 -0.11 -7.78
C ALA A 140 5.39 -0.80 -9.08
N GLU A 141 6.30 -0.18 -9.83
CA GLU A 141 6.73 -0.64 -11.15
C GLU A 141 7.18 -2.11 -11.15
N ARG A 142 7.84 -2.55 -10.07
CA ARG A 142 8.22 -3.96 -9.83
C ARG A 142 7.06 -4.97 -9.87
N TYR A 143 5.82 -4.55 -9.56
CA TYR A 143 4.65 -5.43 -9.59
C TYR A 143 3.96 -5.46 -10.96
N LEU A 144 4.20 -4.46 -11.82
CA LEU A 144 3.63 -4.40 -13.16
C LEU A 144 4.22 -5.51 -14.04
N VAL A 145 5.55 -5.69 -13.98
CA VAL A 145 6.29 -6.64 -14.83
C VAL A 145 5.92 -8.10 -14.52
N LYS A 146 5.68 -8.45 -13.25
CA LYS A 146 5.45 -9.85 -12.83
C LYS A 146 3.98 -10.31 -12.92
N HIS A 147 3.00 -9.40 -12.85
CA HIS A 147 1.60 -9.78 -12.67
C HIS A 147 0.60 -9.01 -13.57
N GLY A 148 1.05 -8.04 -14.38
CA GLY A 148 0.16 -7.24 -15.24
C GLY A 148 -0.83 -6.31 -14.49
N SER A 149 -0.83 -6.35 -13.16
CA SER A 149 -1.68 -5.53 -12.29
C SER A 149 -1.20 -4.07 -12.28
N ARG A 150 -2.12 -3.12 -12.39
CA ARG A 150 -1.84 -1.67 -12.36
C ARG A 150 -2.27 -1.04 -11.04
N GLY A 151 -1.60 0.05 -10.69
CA GLY A 151 -2.00 1.02 -9.67
C GLY A 151 -1.82 2.45 -10.19
N LEU A 152 -2.13 3.44 -9.36
CA LEU A 152 -2.13 4.88 -9.69
C LEU A 152 -0.97 5.32 -10.58
N THR A 153 0.28 5.06 -10.16
CA THR A 153 1.49 5.53 -10.87
C THR A 153 1.84 4.68 -12.08
N THR A 154 1.14 3.56 -12.29
CA THR A 154 1.32 2.68 -13.46
C THR A 154 0.08 2.64 -14.34
N LEU A 155 -0.89 3.55 -14.12
CA LEU A 155 -2.01 3.74 -15.03
C LEU A 155 -1.50 4.16 -16.40
N LEU A 156 -2.12 3.64 -17.44
CA LEU A 156 -1.87 4.02 -18.82
C LEU A 156 -2.96 4.98 -19.28
N ARG A 157 -2.68 5.74 -20.34
CA ARG A 157 -3.66 6.68 -20.91
C ARG A 157 -4.97 6.01 -21.29
N ARG A 158 -4.90 4.81 -21.87
CA ARG A 158 -6.10 3.99 -22.20
C ARG A 158 -6.95 3.56 -21.00
N ASP A 159 -6.41 3.65 -19.79
CA ASP A 159 -7.14 3.27 -18.59
C ASP A 159 -8.05 4.41 -18.09
N ALA A 160 -7.93 5.62 -18.65
CA ALA A 160 -8.71 6.78 -18.25
C ALA A 160 -9.58 7.29 -19.40
N LEU A 161 -10.83 7.61 -19.06
CA LEU A 161 -11.78 8.31 -19.91
C LEU A 161 -12.25 9.56 -19.16
N VAL A 162 -12.44 10.65 -19.88
CA VAL A 162 -13.00 11.90 -19.35
C VAL A 162 -14.27 12.21 -20.14
N ASP A 163 -15.35 12.49 -19.42
CA ASP A 163 -16.64 12.92 -19.97
C ASP A 163 -17.20 14.06 -19.11
N GLY A 164 -17.24 15.27 -19.65
CA GLY A 164 -17.57 16.47 -18.89
C GLY A 164 -16.68 16.66 -17.66
N SER A 165 -17.29 16.66 -16.47
CA SER A 165 -16.63 16.73 -15.16
C SER A 165 -16.21 15.37 -14.61
N THR A 166 -16.55 14.27 -15.29
CA THR A 166 -16.33 12.92 -14.79
C THR A 166 -15.05 12.30 -15.34
N VAL A 167 -14.25 11.72 -14.46
CA VAL A 167 -13.10 10.87 -14.80
C VAL A 167 -13.43 9.42 -14.45
N ALA A 168 -13.46 8.56 -15.45
CA ALA A 168 -13.61 7.12 -15.30
C ALA A 168 -12.25 6.42 -15.46
N LEU A 169 -11.89 5.56 -14.50
CA LEU A 169 -10.69 4.73 -14.53
C LEU A 169 -11.04 3.24 -14.60
N ARG A 170 -10.49 2.53 -15.58
CA ARG A 170 -10.72 1.08 -15.80
C ARG A 170 -9.42 0.34 -16.07
N PHE A 171 -9.03 -0.58 -15.19
CA PHE A 171 -7.76 -1.32 -15.30
C PHE A 171 -7.75 -2.64 -14.51
N PRO A 172 -6.95 -3.66 -14.89
CA PRO A 172 -6.69 -4.83 -14.06
C PRO A 172 -5.84 -4.42 -12.85
N GLY A 173 -6.39 -4.54 -11.66
CA GLY A 173 -5.73 -4.30 -10.40
C GLY A 173 -5.04 -5.54 -9.82
N LYS A 174 -4.70 -5.46 -8.53
CA LYS A 174 -4.04 -6.55 -7.79
C LYS A 174 -4.84 -7.86 -7.92
N SER A 175 -4.12 -8.96 -8.17
CA SER A 175 -4.70 -10.30 -8.32
C SER A 175 -5.67 -10.43 -9.50
N GLY A 176 -5.49 -9.64 -10.56
CA GLY A 176 -6.30 -9.70 -11.78
C GLY A 176 -7.70 -9.08 -11.66
N GLN A 177 -8.08 -8.58 -10.49
CA GLN A 177 -9.40 -7.97 -10.29
C GLN A 177 -9.54 -6.69 -11.11
N ARG A 178 -10.57 -6.61 -11.95
CA ARG A 178 -10.91 -5.40 -12.70
C ARG A 178 -11.29 -4.29 -11.70
N GLN A 179 -10.62 -3.15 -11.80
CA GLN A 179 -10.92 -1.95 -11.04
C GLN A 179 -11.68 -1.00 -11.94
N GLU A 180 -12.76 -0.45 -11.41
CA GLU A 180 -13.60 0.56 -12.04
C GLU A 180 -13.89 1.63 -11.00
N MET A 181 -13.61 2.89 -11.36
CA MET A 181 -13.75 4.05 -10.49
C MET A 181 -14.26 5.21 -11.31
N GLU A 182 -15.24 5.94 -10.78
CA GLU A 182 -15.74 7.19 -11.37
C GLU A 182 -15.60 8.30 -10.34
N ILE A 183 -15.16 9.46 -10.80
CA ILE A 183 -14.91 10.64 -9.97
C ILE A 183 -15.48 11.84 -10.71
N ASP A 184 -16.47 12.50 -10.10
CA ASP A 184 -17.02 13.76 -10.58
C ASP A 184 -16.26 14.93 -9.93
N ASP A 185 -15.32 15.53 -10.67
CA ASP A 185 -14.49 16.65 -10.25
C ASP A 185 -13.96 17.38 -11.49
N ILE A 186 -14.49 18.58 -11.77
CA ILE A 186 -14.16 19.35 -12.98
C ILE A 186 -12.69 19.77 -13.05
N ASP A 187 -12.04 20.06 -11.92
CA ASP A 187 -10.64 20.46 -11.86
C ASP A 187 -9.74 19.26 -12.21
N LEU A 188 -10.09 18.08 -11.67
CA LEU A 188 -9.44 16.83 -12.01
C LEU A 188 -9.68 16.44 -13.47
N ALA A 189 -10.93 16.49 -13.94
CA ALA A 189 -11.29 16.16 -15.32
C ALA A 189 -10.51 17.00 -16.32
N THR A 190 -10.43 18.31 -16.09
CA THR A 190 -9.62 19.23 -16.89
C THR A 190 -8.15 18.82 -16.91
N ALA A 191 -7.56 18.49 -15.76
CA ALA A 191 -6.17 18.05 -15.69
C ALA A 191 -5.96 16.69 -16.39
N VAL A 192 -6.85 15.72 -16.21
CA VAL A 192 -6.74 14.37 -16.80
C VAL A 192 -6.96 14.42 -18.31
N GLN A 193 -7.86 15.29 -18.81
CA GLN A 193 -8.10 15.49 -20.23
C GLN A 193 -6.81 15.85 -20.98
N LEU A 194 -5.94 16.64 -20.35
CA LEU A 194 -4.63 16.98 -20.90
C LEU A 194 -3.64 15.80 -20.86
N LEU A 195 -3.77 14.91 -19.86
CA LEU A 195 -2.84 13.79 -19.65
C LEU A 195 -3.12 12.58 -20.54
N VAL A 196 -4.37 12.37 -20.96
CA VAL A 196 -4.78 11.26 -21.83
C VAL A 196 -4.30 11.40 -23.28
N ALA A 197 -3.94 12.61 -23.71
CA ALA A 197 -3.57 12.89 -25.11
C ALA A 197 -2.29 12.17 -25.58
N GLY A 198 -2.38 11.36 -26.65
CA GLY A 198 -1.26 10.71 -27.33
C GLY A 198 -1.32 9.18 -27.25
N ARG A 199 -0.16 8.49 -27.26
CA ARG A 199 -0.12 7.02 -27.35
C ARG A 199 -0.87 6.33 -26.18
N PRO A 200 -1.87 5.46 -26.45
CA PRO A 200 -2.70 4.84 -25.41
C PRO A 200 -1.93 4.00 -24.38
N SER A 201 -0.81 3.40 -24.79
CA SER A 201 0.06 2.57 -23.95
C SER A 201 1.07 3.36 -23.10
N SER A 202 1.10 4.69 -23.20
CA SER A 202 2.00 5.52 -22.39
C SER A 202 1.44 5.75 -20.98
N PRO A 203 2.30 6.02 -19.96
CA PRO A 203 1.85 6.33 -18.61
C PRO A 203 0.89 7.52 -18.57
N LEU A 204 -0.18 7.44 -17.81
CA LEU A 204 -1.14 8.54 -17.63
C LEU A 204 -0.48 9.69 -16.85
N LEU A 205 -0.03 9.39 -15.63
CA LEU A 205 0.57 10.35 -14.71
C LEU A 205 2.05 10.58 -15.04
N ALA A 206 2.29 11.41 -16.05
CA ALA A 206 3.62 11.77 -16.49
C ALA A 206 3.68 13.24 -16.91
N TYR A 207 4.75 13.93 -16.50
CA TYR A 207 4.99 15.34 -16.78
C TYR A 207 6.17 15.51 -17.75
N ARG A 208 6.28 16.70 -18.34
CA ARG A 208 7.38 17.04 -19.24
C ARG A 208 8.58 17.58 -18.45
N ARG A 209 9.76 17.00 -18.66
CA ARG A 209 11.05 17.49 -18.16
C ARG A 209 11.98 17.72 -19.34
N GLY A 210 12.06 18.97 -19.80
CA GLY A 210 12.73 19.31 -21.06
C GLY A 210 12.05 18.64 -22.25
N ARG A 211 12.79 17.81 -23.01
CA ARG A 211 12.25 17.01 -24.12
C ARG A 211 11.71 15.64 -23.69
N ARG A 212 11.94 15.21 -22.45
CA ARG A 212 11.54 13.89 -21.97
C ARG A 212 10.21 13.95 -21.24
N ARG A 213 9.43 12.88 -21.36
CA ARG A 213 8.24 12.64 -20.54
C ARG A 213 8.61 11.68 -19.41
N VAL A 214 8.35 12.08 -18.18
CA VAL A 214 8.77 11.35 -16.97
C VAL A 214 7.54 10.94 -16.19
N ALA A 215 7.37 9.64 -15.95
CA ALA A 215 6.29 9.11 -15.13
C ALA A 215 6.53 9.42 -13.66
N LEU A 216 5.45 9.70 -12.93
CA LEU A 216 5.52 9.81 -11.47
C LEU A 216 5.84 8.45 -10.86
N SER A 217 6.70 8.43 -9.85
CA SER A 217 6.92 7.26 -9.00
C SER A 217 6.02 7.30 -7.77
N GLY A 218 5.84 6.15 -7.11
CA GLY A 218 5.16 6.11 -5.81
C GLY A 218 5.88 6.89 -4.72
N ARG A 219 7.18 7.17 -4.88
CA ARG A 219 7.94 8.05 -3.98
C ARG A 219 7.51 9.50 -4.15
N ASP A 220 7.40 9.98 -5.38
CA ASP A 220 7.01 11.36 -5.70
C ASP A 220 5.63 11.67 -5.12
N VAL A 221 4.67 10.76 -5.34
CA VAL A 221 3.30 10.89 -4.81
C VAL A 221 3.30 10.95 -3.28
N ASN A 222 4.05 10.08 -2.59
CA ASN A 222 4.08 10.09 -1.13
C ASN A 222 4.81 11.31 -0.55
N VAL A 223 5.82 11.84 -1.25
CA VAL A 223 6.46 13.12 -0.87
C VAL A 223 5.44 14.26 -0.98
N TYR A 224 4.68 14.30 -2.07
CA TYR A 224 3.67 15.31 -2.30
C TYR A 224 2.49 15.23 -1.32
N VAL A 225 2.02 14.02 -0.99
CA VAL A 225 1.03 13.81 0.07
C VAL A 225 1.49 14.45 1.37
N ARG A 226 2.74 14.21 1.79
CA ARG A 226 3.30 14.80 3.01
C ARG A 226 3.38 16.31 2.95
N SER A 227 3.80 16.89 1.81
CA SER A 227 3.90 18.35 1.67
C SER A 227 2.53 19.05 1.69
N MET A 228 1.50 18.42 1.12
CA MET A 228 0.15 19.00 1.07
C MET A 228 -0.59 18.88 2.41
N THR A 229 -0.43 17.76 3.10
CA THR A 229 -1.11 17.47 4.37
C THR A 229 -0.36 17.96 5.61
N GLY A 230 0.94 18.22 5.52
CA GLY A 230 1.79 18.58 6.66
C GLY A 230 2.06 17.43 7.63
N GLY A 231 1.49 16.25 7.41
CA GLY A 231 1.66 15.06 8.25
C GLY A 231 2.47 13.96 7.57
N ALA A 232 2.93 12.99 8.35
CA ALA A 232 3.66 11.81 7.86
C ALA A 232 2.72 10.76 7.22
N PHE A 233 1.83 11.19 6.33
CA PHE A 233 0.85 10.34 5.64
C PHE A 233 1.42 9.75 4.34
N THR A 234 0.73 8.73 3.86
CA THR A 234 1.01 8.00 2.63
C THR A 234 -0.30 7.69 1.92
N ALA A 235 -0.23 7.30 0.65
CA ALA A 235 -1.40 6.83 -0.09
C ALA A 235 -2.15 5.64 0.55
N LYS A 236 -1.50 4.87 1.44
CA LYS A 236 -2.18 3.80 2.20
C LYS A 236 -3.18 4.37 3.21
N ASP A 237 -2.89 5.53 3.78
CA ASP A 237 -3.75 6.17 4.78
C ASP A 237 -5.08 6.61 4.13
N PHE A 238 -5.04 7.14 2.89
CA PHE A 238 -6.24 7.44 2.08
C PHE A 238 -7.15 6.23 1.88
N ARG A 239 -6.57 5.06 1.59
CA ARG A 239 -7.34 3.81 1.46
C ARG A 239 -8.02 3.39 2.76
N THR A 240 -7.35 3.62 3.89
CA THR A 240 -7.90 3.31 5.21
C THR A 240 -9.05 4.26 5.54
N LEU A 241 -8.85 5.55 5.30
CA LEU A 241 -9.88 6.56 5.50
C LEU A 241 -11.10 6.31 4.61
N ARG A 242 -10.92 6.13 3.29
CA ARG A 242 -12.04 5.91 2.37
C ARG A 242 -12.80 4.61 2.65
N GLY A 243 -12.08 3.53 3.00
CA GLY A 243 -12.74 2.31 3.45
C GLY A 243 -13.56 2.51 4.73
N THR A 244 -13.08 3.35 5.65
CA THR A 244 -13.81 3.70 6.88
C THR A 244 -15.06 4.52 6.56
N ILE A 245 -14.96 5.52 5.68
CA ILE A 245 -16.10 6.36 5.24
C ILE A 245 -17.16 5.48 4.55
N LEU A 246 -16.77 4.64 3.59
CA LEU A 246 -17.71 3.75 2.89
C LEU A 246 -18.41 2.78 3.83
N ALA A 247 -17.69 2.23 4.82
CA ALA A 247 -18.28 1.36 5.83
C ALA A 247 -19.26 2.13 6.73
N ALA A 248 -18.89 3.32 7.19
CA ALA A 248 -19.76 4.18 7.99
C ALA A 248 -21.03 4.59 7.23
N ASP A 249 -20.91 5.01 5.97
CA ASP A 249 -22.04 5.34 5.10
C ASP A 249 -22.97 4.14 4.88
N ALA A 250 -22.40 2.95 4.67
CA ALA A 250 -23.18 1.73 4.50
C ALA A 250 -23.94 1.37 5.78
N LEU A 251 -23.28 1.42 6.95
CA LEU A 251 -23.91 1.16 8.24
C LEU A 251 -25.00 2.19 8.55
N ALA A 252 -24.76 3.47 8.27
CA ALA A 252 -25.75 4.53 8.45
C ALA A 252 -26.99 4.32 7.57
N ARG A 253 -26.82 3.81 6.34
CA ARG A 253 -27.94 3.46 5.45
C ARG A 253 -28.69 2.20 5.88
N ILE A 254 -28.01 1.22 6.46
CA ILE A 254 -28.64 -0.01 6.97
C ILE A 254 -29.45 0.29 8.23
N GLY A 255 -28.96 1.20 9.07
CA GLY A 255 -29.55 1.52 10.37
C GLY A 255 -29.08 0.57 11.49
N PRO A 256 -29.44 0.86 12.75
CA PRO A 256 -29.20 -0.07 13.85
C PRO A 256 -29.99 -1.36 13.63
N VAL A 257 -29.39 -2.49 13.97
CA VAL A 257 -30.07 -3.79 13.99
C VAL A 257 -30.48 -4.04 15.43
N ASP A 258 -31.77 -4.28 15.65
CA ASP A 258 -32.34 -4.65 16.95
C ASP A 258 -31.90 -6.07 17.39
#